data_AF-A0A534UUW3-F1
#
_entry.id   AF-A0A534UUW3-F1
#
_cell.length_a   1.000
_cell.length_b   1.000
_cell.length_c   1.000
_cell.angle_alpha   90.00
_cell.angle_beta   90.00
_cell.angle_gamma   90.00
#
_symmetry.space_group_name_H-M   'P 1'
#
loop_
_entity.id
_entity.type
_entity.pdbx_description
1 polymer ?
#
loop_
_entity_poly.entity_id
_entity_poly.type
_entity_poly.pdbx_seq_one_letter_code
_entity_poly.pdbx_strand_id
1 'polypeptide(L)' 'MSILPGTRCRSARAITFPGGMVRRATLGTLVSLRENLGRALFTVRFDGGQQLIVFAHEIEFASEELAA' A
#
# COMPACT_ATOMS: atom_id res chain seq x y z
N MET A 1 5.54 -15.13 -3.74
CA MET A 1 4.70 -14.13 -4.44
C MET A 1 5.57 -13.00 -4.92
N SER A 2 5.48 -12.63 -6.20
CA SER A 2 6.09 -11.41 -6.73
C SER A 2 5.13 -10.24 -6.47
N ILE A 3 5.61 -9.20 -5.79
CA ILE A 3 4.86 -7.95 -5.60
C ILE A 3 5.08 -7.11 -6.86
N LEU A 4 4.03 -6.92 -7.66
CA LEU A 4 4.11 -6.22 -8.94
C LEU A 4 3.23 -4.97 -8.92
N PRO A 5 3.56 -3.92 -9.70
CA PRO A 5 2.62 -2.85 -9.99
C PRO A 5 1.26 -3.41 -10.44
N GLY A 6 0.17 -2.85 -9.91
CA GLY A 6 -1.19 -3.36 -10.11
C GLY A 6 -1.70 -4.26 -8.99
N THR A 7 -0.83 -4.81 -8.12
CA THR A 7 -1.28 -5.63 -6.98
C THR A 7 -2.14 -4.82 -6.01
N ARG A 8 -3.27 -5.39 -5.59
CA ARG A 8 -4.16 -4.78 -4.58
C ARG A 8 -3.60 -4.94 -3.19
N CYS A 9 -3.78 -3.90 -2.39
CA CYS A 9 -3.37 -3.85 -0.99
C CYS A 9 -4.38 -3.07 -0.17
N ARG A 10 -4.20 -3.09 1.15
CA ARG A 10 -4.92 -2.25 2.09
C ARG A 10 -3.96 -1.67 3.11
N SER A 11 -4.27 -0.50 3.66
CA SER A 11 -3.52 0.04 4.79
C SER A 11 -3.66 -0.86 6.02
N ALA A 12 -2.54 -1.26 6.63
CA ALA A 12 -2.51 -2.07 7.85
C ALA A 12 -2.88 -1.25 9.10
N ARG A 13 -2.68 0.08 9.03
CA ARG A 13 -2.88 1.06 10.10
C ARG A 13 -3.41 2.39 9.53
N ALA A 14 -3.76 3.31 10.41
CA ALA A 14 -3.96 4.70 10.01
C ALA A 14 -2.61 5.32 9.59
N ILE A 15 -2.61 6.00 8.44
CA ILE A 15 -1.45 6.69 7.87
C ILE A 15 -1.80 8.17 7.78
N THR A 16 -1.09 8.99 8.56
CA THR A 16 -1.27 10.45 8.55
C THR A 16 -0.33 11.06 7.53
N PHE A 17 -0.82 12.01 6.74
CA PHE A 17 -0.06 12.72 5.73
C PHE A 17 -0.52 14.19 5.70
N PRO A 18 0.22 15.11 5.05
CA PRO A 18 -0.13 16.54 5.09
C PRO A 18 -1.56 16.89 4.65
N GLY A 19 -2.15 16.09 3.76
CA GLY A 19 -3.53 16.27 3.27
C GLY A 19 -4.61 15.50 4.04
N GLY A 20 -4.29 14.90 5.20
CA GLY A 20 -5.25 14.22 6.07
C GLY A 20 -4.79 12.83 6.54
N MET A 21 -5.70 11.86 6.46
CA MET A 21 -5.44 10.51 6.97
C MET A 21 -6.06 9.44 6.05
N VAL A 22 -5.26 8.44 5.72
CA VAL A 22 -5.76 7.15 5.20
C VAL A 22 -6.11 6.29 6.40
N ARG A 23 -7.38 5.89 6.52
CA ARG A 23 -7.86 5.02 7.62
C ARG A 23 -7.28 3.62 7.47
N ARG A 24 -7.22 2.85 8.56
CA ARG A 24 -6.91 1.41 8.51
C ARG A 24 -7.88 0.68 7.57
N ALA A 25 -7.39 -0.36 6.90
CA ALA A 25 -8.12 -1.19 5.93
C ALA A 25 -8.64 -0.42 4.70
N THR A 26 -8.11 0.78 4.43
CA THR A 26 -8.42 1.50 3.19
C THR A 26 -7.71 0.80 2.04
N LEU A 27 -8.49 0.44 1.02
CA LEU A 27 -7.97 -0.26 -0.15
C LEU A 27 -7.17 0.67 -1.06
N GLY A 28 -6.21 0.08 -1.78
CA GLY A 28 -5.41 0.77 -2.78
C GLY A 28 -4.71 -0.19 -3.73
N THR A 29 -4.05 0.39 -4.73
CA THR A 29 -3.29 -0.33 -5.75
C THR A 29 -1.83 0.09 -5.70
N LEU A 30 -0.93 -0.89 -5.71
CA LEU A 30 0.50 -0.64 -5.83
C LEU A 30 0.82 -0.05 -7.20
N VAL A 31 1.47 1.11 -7.23
CA VAL A 31 1.92 1.80 -8.44
C VAL A 31 3.38 1.48 -8.73
N SER A 32 4.23 1.47 -7.72
CA SER A 32 5.65 1.17 -7.88
C SER A 32 6.30 0.70 -6.58
N LEU A 33 7.41 -0.02 -6.72
CA LEU A 33 8.26 -0.47 -5.62
C LEU A 33 9.68 0.05 -5.89
N ARG A 34 10.33 0.59 -4.86
CA ARG A 34 11.75 0.96 -4.91
C ARG A 34 12.47 0.58 -3.62
N GLU A 35 13.74 0.26 -3.75
CA GLU A 35 14.67 0.13 -2.64
C GLU A 35 15.24 1.52 -2.32
N ASN A 36 15.37 1.86 -1.04
CA ASN A 36 16.02 3.07 -0.57
C ASN A 36 16.65 2.86 0.82
N LEU A 37 17.99 2.80 0.86
CA LEU A 37 18.79 2.67 2.08
C LEU A 37 18.45 1.43 2.93
N GLY A 38 18.34 0.28 2.30
CA GLY A 38 17.94 -0.99 2.91
C GLY A 38 16.45 -1.09 3.21
N ARG A 39 15.61 -0.22 2.66
CA ARG A 39 14.16 -0.20 2.92
C ARG A 39 13.36 -0.32 1.62
N ALA A 40 12.31 -1.12 1.66
CA ALA A 40 11.32 -1.18 0.60
C ALA A 40 10.30 -0.05 0.77
N LEU A 41 10.20 0.81 -0.26
CA LEU A 41 9.20 1.87 -0.36
C LEU A 41 8.19 1.52 -1.45
N PHE A 42 6.92 1.60 -1.10
CA PHE A 42 5.81 1.27 -1.98
C PHE A 42 5.05 2.55 -2.30
N THR A 43 4.87 2.86 -3.57
CA THR A 43 3.95 3.93 -3.97
C THR A 43 2.57 3.31 -4.15
N VAL A 44 1.60 3.71 -3.34
CA VAL A 44 0.24 3.18 -3.39
C VAL A 44 -0.73 4.30 -3.75
N ARG A 45 -1.64 4.04 -4.69
CA ARG A 45 -2.81 4.88 -4.94
C ARG A 45 -3.99 4.28 -4.18
N PHE A 46 -4.39 4.94 -3.11
CA PHE A 46 -5.56 4.55 -2.33
C PHE A 46 -6.84 4.95 -3.05
N ASP A 47 -7.90 4.17 -2.84
CA ASP A 47 -9.20 4.38 -3.50
C ASP A 47 -9.87 5.70 -3.08
N GLY A 48 -9.41 6.31 -1.98
CA GLY A 48 -9.77 7.67 -1.57
C GLY A 48 -9.12 8.79 -2.41
N GLY A 49 -8.32 8.43 -3.42
CA GLY A 49 -7.68 9.37 -4.36
C GLY A 49 -6.25 9.79 -3.98
N GLN A 50 -5.80 9.46 -2.77
CA GLN A 50 -4.45 9.80 -2.30
C GLN A 50 -3.41 8.86 -2.92
N GLN A 51 -2.28 9.43 -3.36
CA GLN A 51 -1.11 8.64 -3.74
C GLN A 51 0.02 8.89 -2.75
N LEU A 52 0.41 7.85 -2.02
CA LEU A 52 1.37 7.95 -0.92
C LEU A 52 2.53 6.96 -1.12
N ILE A 53 3.71 7.35 -0.63
CA ILE A 53 4.84 6.43 -0.45
C ILE A 53 4.73 5.89 0.97
N VAL A 54 4.68 4.57 1.10
CA VAL A 54 4.48 3.85 2.37
C VAL A 54 5.56 2.80 2.57
N PHE A 55 5.81 2.44 3.82
CA PHE A 55 6.70 1.35 4.18
C PHE A 55 5.98 -0.01 4.09
N ALA A 56 6.78 -1.08 4.00
CA ALA A 56 6.28 -2.47 3.94
C ALA A 56 5.26 -2.80 5.05
N HIS A 57 5.48 -2.30 6.27
CA HIS A 57 4.63 -2.60 7.43
C HIS A 57 3.34 -1.76 7.48
N GLU A 58 3.17 -0.79 6.59
CA GLU A 58 2.00 0.09 6.57
C GLU A 58 0.89 -0.44 5.65
N ILE A 59 1.18 -1.47 4.85
CA ILE A 59 0.24 -2.09 3.93
C ILE A 59 0.24 -3.62 4.04
N GLU A 60 -0.89 -4.22 3.73
CA GLU A 60 -1.07 -5.65 3.56
C GLU A 60 -1.49 -5.90 2.11
N PHE A 61 -0.77 -6.77 1.40
CA PHE A 61 -1.19 -7.20 0.07
C PHE A 61 -2.33 -8.21 0.20
N ALA A 62 -3.34 -8.11 -0.67
CA ALA A 62 -4.34 -9.17 -0.76
C ALA A 62 -3.64 -10.44 -1.27
N SER A 63 -3.61 -11.51 -0.47
CA SER A 63 -3.27 -12.83 -1.02
C SER A 63 -4.45 -13.29 -1.88
N GLU A 64 -4.17 -14.00 -2.97
CA GLU A 64 -5.19 -14.68 -3.79
C GLU A 64 -5.86 -15.87 -3.05
N GLU A 65 -5.63 -16.03 -1.74
CA GLU A 65 -6.02 -17.21 -0.97
C GLU A 65 -7.41 -17.10 -0.31
N LEU A 66 -8.23 -16.14 -0.73
CA LEU A 66 -9.61 -15.99 -0.28
C LEU A 66 -10.61 -16.04 -1.46
N ALA A 67 -10.40 -17.01 -2.35
CA ALA A 67 -11.35 -17.36 -3.41
C ALA A 67 -11.47 -18.90 -3.57
N ALA A 68 -11.47 -19.63 -2.46
CA ALA A 68 -11.82 -21.05 -2.39
C ALA A 68 -13.11 -21.24 -1.58
#